data_AF-A0A0S8BVL3-F1
#
_entry.id   AF-A0A0S8BVL3-F1
#
_cell.length_a   1.000
_cell.length_b   1.000
_cell.length_c   1.000
_cell.angle_alpha   90.00
_cell.angle_beta   90.00
_cell.angle_gamma   90.00
#
_symmetry.space_group_name_H-M   'P 1'
#
loop_
_entity.id
_entity.type
_entity.pdbx_description
1 polymer ?
#
loop_
_entity_poly.entity_id
_entity_poly.type
_entity_poly.pdbx_seq_one_letter_code
_entity_poly.pdbx_strand_id
1 'polypeptide(L)'
;MCRKRRKTFSLLPVQLIPYFQYTLSAVIGTLLLALKYRQMGQQGFYGASIDVDPESLITPWLIACWMRMVLRGLRRGHRSLVRFYDLNEIRTPKHSPPPGEMAGYFKAFGLRPQAPWTHLQELLQRLVYRYSHATAQFLFGIPSQSRLFRNLPARSCVAHA
;
A
#
# COMPACT_ATOMS: atom_id res chain seq x y z
N MET A 1 -26.31 -20.55 -8.51
CA MET A 1 -25.32 -21.41 -7.81
C MET A 1 -25.09 -22.68 -8.62
N CYS A 2 -23.86 -23.01 -9.01
CA CYS A 2 -23.59 -24.23 -9.80
C CYS A 2 -23.10 -25.36 -8.88
N ARG A 3 -23.94 -26.41 -8.68
CA ARG A 3 -23.72 -27.50 -7.72
C ARG A 3 -22.50 -28.39 -8.01
N LYS A 4 -21.94 -28.37 -9.23
CA LYS A 4 -20.84 -29.27 -9.64
C LYS A 4 -19.43 -28.74 -9.40
N ARG A 5 -19.22 -27.42 -9.19
CA ARG A 5 -17.85 -26.85 -9.17
C ARG A 5 -17.42 -26.16 -7.86
N ARG A 6 -18.28 -26.05 -6.83
CA ARG A 6 -17.98 -25.35 -5.55
C ARG A 6 -17.13 -24.06 -5.70
N LYS A 7 -17.33 -23.30 -6.77
CA LYS A 7 -16.69 -22.00 -6.98
C LYS A 7 -17.76 -20.94 -6.96
N THR A 8 -17.70 -20.08 -5.95
CA THR A 8 -18.35 -18.78 -5.98
C THR A 8 -17.61 -17.96 -7.03
N PHE A 9 -18.25 -17.74 -8.19
CA PHE A 9 -17.83 -16.68 -9.09
C PHE A 9 -18.21 -15.37 -8.39
N SER A 10 -17.32 -14.88 -7.54
CA SER A 10 -17.42 -13.53 -7.01
C SER A 10 -17.09 -12.59 -8.18
N LEU A 11 -18.13 -12.14 -8.89
CA LEU A 11 -18.13 -10.96 -9.78
C LEU A 11 -17.90 -9.64 -8.99
N LEU A 12 -17.10 -9.70 -7.92
CA LEU A 12 -16.75 -8.60 -7.05
C LEU A 12 -15.45 -7.83 -7.41
N PRO A 13 -14.60 -8.17 -8.42
CA PRO A 13 -13.36 -7.41 -8.59
C PRO A 13 -13.57 -5.96 -9.02
N VAL A 14 -14.55 -5.68 -9.88
CA VAL A 14 -14.73 -4.35 -10.49
C VAL A 14 -15.43 -3.36 -9.56
N GLN A 15 -16.41 -3.81 -8.77
CA GLN A 15 -17.13 -2.96 -7.82
C GLN A 15 -16.33 -2.63 -6.54
N LEU A 16 -15.23 -3.36 -6.27
CA LEU A 16 -14.34 -3.09 -5.14
C LEU A 16 -13.20 -2.13 -5.47
N ILE A 17 -12.92 -1.83 -6.74
CA ILE A 17 -11.86 -0.89 -7.13
C ILE A 17 -12.13 0.52 -6.57
N PRO A 18 -13.36 1.08 -6.65
CA PRO A 18 -13.66 2.37 -6.03
C PRO A 18 -13.43 2.33 -4.52
N TYR A 19 -13.93 1.30 -3.83
CA TYR A 19 -13.79 1.18 -2.38
C TYR A 19 -12.32 1.05 -1.96
N PHE A 20 -11.53 0.24 -2.67
CA PHE A 20 -10.11 0.08 -2.45
C PHE A 20 -9.32 1.38 -2.67
N GLN A 21 -9.71 2.19 -3.67
CA GLN A 21 -9.11 3.49 -3.93
C GLN A 21 -9.44 4.51 -2.82
N TYR A 22 -10.67 4.52 -2.31
CA TYR A 22 -11.06 5.37 -1.17
C TYR A 22 -10.34 4.95 0.11
N THR A 23 -10.27 3.64 0.39
CA THR A 23 -9.58 3.13 1.57
C THR A 23 -8.07 3.34 1.49
N LEU A 24 -7.46 3.14 0.32
CA LEU A 24 -6.02 3.38 0.16
C LEU A 24 -5.68 4.87 0.31
N SER A 25 -6.49 5.75 -0.27
CA SER A 25 -6.29 7.20 -0.14
C SER A 25 -6.37 7.59 1.33
N ALA A 26 -7.40 7.16 2.06
CA ALA A 26 -7.54 7.40 3.49
C ALA A 26 -6.32 6.88 4.29
N VAL A 27 -5.90 5.63 4.04
CA VAL A 27 -4.71 5.05 4.67
C VAL A 27 -3.45 5.89 4.42
N ILE A 28 -3.18 6.27 3.17
CA ILE A 28 -2.01 7.08 2.81
C ILE A 28 -2.11 8.49 3.43
N GLY A 29 -3.31 9.07 3.47
CA GLY A 29 -3.59 10.35 4.13
C GLY A 29 -3.27 10.32 5.62
N THR A 30 -3.80 9.33 6.33
CA THR A 30 -3.50 9.11 7.76
C THR A 30 -2.00 8.91 8.01
N LEU A 31 -1.33 8.20 7.12
CA LEU A 31 0.11 7.96 7.21
C LEU A 31 0.93 9.23 6.96
N LEU A 32 0.51 10.09 6.04
CA LEU A 32 1.12 11.42 5.84
C LEU A 32 0.91 12.32 7.06
N LEU A 33 -0.26 12.25 7.69
CA LEU A 33 -0.56 12.96 8.92
C LEU A 33 0.34 12.48 10.08
N ALA A 34 0.53 11.17 10.21
CA ALA A 34 1.47 10.59 11.17
C ALA A 34 2.91 11.07 10.94
N LEU A 35 3.35 11.18 9.68
CA LEU A 35 4.66 11.74 9.35
C LEU A 35 4.76 13.24 9.69
N LYS A 36 3.70 14.01 9.45
CA LYS A 36 3.62 15.45 9.79
C LYS A 36 3.78 15.66 11.30
N TYR A 37 3.01 14.94 12.13
CA TYR A 37 3.12 15.03 13.58
C TYR A 37 4.51 14.63 14.08
N ARG A 38 5.12 13.62 13.46
CA ARG A 38 6.49 13.22 13.76
C ARG A 38 7.51 14.31 13.42
N GLN A 39 7.33 15.01 12.29
CA GLN A 39 8.18 16.15 11.92
C GLN A 39 8.04 17.31 12.90
N MET A 40 6.88 17.47 13.54
CA MET A 40 6.64 18.43 14.62
C MET A 40 7.23 17.99 15.98
N GLY A 41 7.99 16.90 16.02
CA GLY A 41 8.66 16.41 17.23
C GLY A 41 7.85 15.44 18.07
N GLN A 42 6.61 15.11 17.68
CA GLN A 42 5.84 14.11 18.41
C GLN A 42 6.40 12.70 18.17
N GLN A 43 6.47 11.91 19.25
CA GLN A 43 6.83 10.50 19.16
C GLN A 43 5.58 9.61 19.09
N GLY A 44 5.63 8.59 18.23
CA GLY A 44 4.52 7.63 18.05
C GLY A 44 3.47 8.08 17.04
N PHE A 45 2.25 7.54 17.19
CA PHE A 45 1.11 7.76 16.28
C PHE A 45 -0.05 8.52 16.93
N TYR A 46 0.13 9.00 18.16
CA TYR A 46 -0.96 9.54 18.98
C TYR A 46 -1.55 10.84 18.41
N GLY A 47 -0.72 11.75 17.89
CA GLY A 47 -1.23 12.96 17.22
C GLY A 47 -2.09 12.63 16.01
N ALA A 48 -1.68 11.65 15.20
CA ALA A 48 -2.46 11.22 14.05
C ALA A 48 -3.72 10.44 14.44
N SER A 49 -3.74 9.74 15.58
CA SER A 49 -4.97 9.07 16.02
C SER A 49 -6.03 10.06 16.47
N ILE A 50 -5.66 11.14 17.17
CA ILE A 50 -6.63 12.18 17.61
C ILE A 50 -7.38 12.76 16.41
N ASP A 51 -6.65 13.09 15.34
CA ASP A 51 -7.25 13.68 14.14
C ASP A 51 -8.05 12.69 13.29
N VAL A 52 -7.77 11.39 13.40
CA VAL A 52 -8.48 10.35 12.63
C VAL A 52 -9.71 9.87 13.37
N ASP A 53 -9.57 9.58 14.66
CA ASP A 53 -10.64 9.13 15.55
C ASP A 53 -10.19 9.31 17.02
N PRO A 54 -10.62 10.38 17.69
CA PRO A 54 -10.15 10.73 19.04
C PRO A 54 -10.63 9.76 20.13
N GLU A 55 -11.71 9.01 19.90
CA GLU A 55 -12.32 8.11 20.88
C GLU A 55 -11.73 6.69 20.83
N SER A 56 -10.96 6.37 19.79
CA SER A 56 -10.49 5.01 19.55
C SER A 56 -9.07 4.77 20.04
N LEU A 57 -8.95 3.98 21.10
CA LEU A 57 -7.68 3.47 21.63
C LEU A 57 -6.97 2.50 20.66
N ILE A 58 -7.67 2.00 19.64
CA ILE A 58 -7.14 1.04 18.66
C ILE A 58 -6.49 1.77 17.47
N THR A 59 -6.89 3.02 17.20
CA THR A 59 -6.43 3.80 16.05
C THR A 59 -4.90 3.91 15.96
N PRO A 60 -4.13 4.19 17.04
CA PRO A 60 -2.66 4.22 16.95
C PRO A 60 -2.04 2.90 16.48
N TRP A 61 -2.57 1.77 16.95
CA TRP A 61 -2.09 0.43 16.55
C TRP A 61 -2.46 0.13 15.09
N LEU A 62 -3.66 0.51 14.68
CA LEU A 62 -4.14 0.39 13.31
C LEU A 62 -3.26 1.18 12.33
N ILE A 63 -2.88 2.41 12.68
CA ILE A 63 -1.94 3.25 11.92
C ILE A 63 -0.58 2.55 11.79
N ALA A 64 -0.07 1.96 12.87
CA ALA A 64 1.18 1.20 12.83
C ALA A 64 1.09 -0.04 11.90
N CYS A 65 -0.04 -0.74 11.90
CA CYS A 65 -0.32 -1.86 11.01
C CYS A 65 -0.38 -1.43 9.54
N TRP A 66 -1.06 -0.34 9.25
CA TRP A 66 -1.12 0.26 7.91
C TRP A 66 0.25 0.69 7.41
N MET A 67 1.05 1.35 8.26
CA MET A 67 2.41 1.74 7.93
C MET A 67 3.24 0.52 7.51
N ARG A 68 3.19 -0.57 8.29
CA ARG A 68 3.89 -1.81 7.95
C ARG A 68 3.41 -2.41 6.63
N MET A 69 2.09 -2.42 6.38
CA MET A 69 1.51 -2.94 5.15
C MET A 69 1.95 -2.15 3.93
N VAL A 70 1.86 -0.81 3.99
CA VAL A 70 2.28 0.09 2.92
C VAL A 70 3.77 -0.06 2.64
N LEU A 71 4.60 -0.03 3.69
CA LEU A 71 6.05 -0.16 3.54
C LEU A 71 6.46 -1.52 2.94
N ARG A 72 5.80 -2.61 3.33
CA ARG A 72 6.01 -3.93 2.70
C ARG A 72 5.65 -3.93 1.21
N GLY A 73 4.55 -3.27 0.83
CA GLY A 73 4.15 -3.10 -0.57
C GLY A 73 5.19 -2.32 -1.37
N LEU A 74 5.67 -1.20 -0.82
CA LEU A 74 6.70 -0.36 -1.43
C LEU A 74 8.03 -1.10 -1.58
N ARG A 75 8.50 -1.80 -0.53
CA ARG A 75 9.72 -2.63 -0.59
C ARG A 75 9.62 -3.72 -1.64
N ARG A 76 8.46 -4.41 -1.74
CA ARG A 76 8.22 -5.42 -2.79
C ARG A 76 8.27 -4.79 -4.18
N GLY A 77 7.65 -3.63 -4.34
CA GLY A 77 7.57 -2.92 -5.61
C GLY A 77 8.81 -2.10 -5.97
N HIS A 78 9.77 -1.95 -5.06
CA HIS A 78 10.88 -0.99 -5.16
C HIS A 78 11.61 -1.10 -6.50
N ARG A 79 12.01 -2.32 -6.90
CA ARG A 79 12.72 -2.55 -8.17
C ARG A 79 11.94 -2.07 -9.40
N SER A 80 10.62 -2.24 -9.39
CA SER A 80 9.77 -1.79 -10.49
C SER A 80 9.56 -0.27 -10.43
N LEU A 81 9.47 0.30 -9.23
CA LEU A 81 9.23 1.72 -9.01
C LEU A 81 10.44 2.60 -9.34
N VAL A 82 11.67 2.09 -9.21
CA VAL A 82 12.90 2.78 -9.64
C VAL A 82 12.84 3.21 -11.11
N ARG A 83 12.08 2.49 -11.96
CA ARG A 83 11.92 2.85 -13.38
C ARG A 83 11.11 4.12 -13.61
N PHE A 84 10.32 4.54 -12.61
CA PHE A 84 9.37 5.64 -12.73
C PHE A 84 9.66 6.80 -11.79
N TYR A 85 10.46 6.57 -10.74
CA TYR A 85 10.74 7.51 -9.67
C TYR A 85 12.20 7.40 -9.24
N ASP A 86 12.80 8.53 -8.84
CA ASP A 86 14.13 8.54 -8.26
C ASP A 86 14.09 8.03 -6.81
N LEU A 87 14.46 6.77 -6.62
CA LEU A 87 14.50 6.11 -5.31
C LEU A 87 15.93 5.89 -4.81
N ASN A 88 16.95 6.51 -5.43
CA ASN A 88 18.36 6.27 -5.10
C ASN A 88 18.73 6.69 -3.66
N GLU A 89 18.05 7.71 -3.13
CA GLU A 89 18.20 8.16 -1.74
C GLU A 89 17.60 7.17 -0.72
N ILE A 90 16.69 6.29 -1.16
CA ILE A 90 16.02 5.32 -0.30
C ILE A 90 16.92 4.10 -0.18
N ARG A 91 17.94 4.22 0.67
CA ARG A 91 18.64 3.04 1.15
C ARG A 91 17.60 2.19 1.89
N THR A 92 17.56 0.90 1.59
CA THR A 92 16.84 -0.12 2.37
C THR A 92 17.80 -0.78 3.37
N PRO A 93 18.49 -0.07 4.28
CA PRO A 93 19.29 -0.76 5.26
C PRO A 93 18.34 -1.50 6.19
N LYS A 94 18.75 -2.69 6.63
CA LYS A 94 18.05 -3.50 7.66
C LYS A 94 17.64 -2.71 8.92
N HIS A 95 18.22 -1.53 9.15
CA HIS A 95 18.09 -0.73 10.36
C HIS A 95 17.46 0.66 10.17
N SER A 96 16.95 1.03 8.98
CA SER A 96 16.23 2.31 8.86
C SER A 96 14.93 2.25 9.69
N PRO A 97 14.66 3.24 10.56
CA PRO A 97 13.39 3.29 11.27
C PRO A 97 12.26 3.34 10.24
N PRO A 98 11.24 2.47 10.34
CA PRO A 98 10.15 2.36 9.35
C PRO A 98 9.55 3.70 8.88
N PRO A 99 9.41 4.73 9.74
CA PRO A 99 8.89 6.05 9.35
C PRO A 99 9.83 6.84 8.44
N GLY A 100 11.15 6.71 8.61
CA GLY A 100 12.14 7.43 7.79
C GLY A 100 12.20 6.90 6.37
N GLU A 101 12.17 5.57 6.22
CA GLU A 101 12.07 4.94 4.90
C GLU A 101 10.77 5.31 4.19
N MET A 102 9.64 5.32 4.92
CA MET A 102 8.36 5.69 4.34
C MET A 102 8.31 7.15 3.88
N ALA A 103 8.89 8.06 4.67
CA ALA A 103 9.05 9.46 4.27
C ALA A 103 9.88 9.60 2.99
N GLY A 104 10.93 8.79 2.82
CA GLY A 104 11.73 8.74 1.59
C GLY A 104 10.90 8.36 0.37
N TYR A 105 10.09 7.30 0.46
CA TYR A 105 9.18 6.90 -0.63
C TYR A 105 8.16 7.98 -0.96
N PHE A 106 7.51 8.55 0.07
CA PHE A 106 6.50 9.58 -0.15
C PHE A 106 7.10 10.84 -0.78
N LYS A 107 8.29 11.25 -0.34
CA LYS A 107 9.06 12.34 -0.97
C LYS A 107 9.32 12.05 -2.45
N ALA A 108 9.80 10.85 -2.79
CA ALA A 108 10.10 10.46 -4.17
C ALA A 108 8.86 10.41 -5.08
N PHE A 109 7.69 10.08 -4.52
CA PHE A 109 6.41 10.12 -5.25
C PHE A 109 5.78 11.52 -5.31
N GLY A 110 6.37 12.52 -4.64
CA GLY A 110 5.81 13.86 -4.52
C GLY A 110 4.65 13.97 -3.52
N LEU A 111 4.40 12.94 -2.70
CA LEU A 111 3.38 12.95 -1.67
C LEU A 111 3.85 13.79 -0.48
N ARG A 112 3.25 14.98 -0.32
CA ARG A 112 3.57 15.93 0.75
C ARG A 112 2.39 16.09 1.71
N PRO A 113 2.62 16.20 3.03
CA PRO A 113 1.54 16.38 4.00
C PRO A 113 0.74 17.68 3.85
N GLN A 114 1.29 18.67 3.14
CA GLN A 114 0.69 19.99 2.92
C GLN A 114 -0.01 20.10 1.56
N ALA A 115 0.05 19.07 0.71
CA ALA A 115 -0.57 19.10 -0.60
C ALA A 115 -2.10 19.02 -0.49
N PRO A 116 -2.85 19.67 -1.40
CA PRO A 116 -4.31 19.49 -1.50
C PRO A 116 -4.67 18.01 -1.66
N TRP A 117 -5.77 17.60 -1.02
CA TRP A 117 -6.22 16.20 -1.05
C TRP A 117 -6.44 15.65 -2.47
N THR A 118 -6.99 16.48 -3.36
CA THR A 118 -7.22 16.15 -4.77
C THR A 118 -5.91 15.79 -5.49
N HIS A 119 -4.86 16.59 -5.30
CA HIS A 119 -3.55 16.35 -5.87
C HIS A 119 -2.90 15.07 -5.32
N LEU A 120 -3.05 14.82 -4.01
CA LEU A 120 -2.57 13.60 -3.38
C LEU A 120 -3.26 12.35 -3.95
N GLN A 121 -4.58 12.42 -4.15
CA GLN A 121 -5.35 11.35 -4.75
C GLN A 121 -4.92 11.07 -6.20
N GLU A 122 -4.68 12.11 -7.01
CA GLU A 122 -4.18 11.96 -8.38
C GLU A 122 -2.78 11.31 -8.43
N LEU A 123 -1.86 11.76 -7.57
CA LEU A 123 -0.52 11.17 -7.48
C LEU A 123 -0.58 9.69 -7.09
N LEU A 124 -1.43 9.36 -6.12
CA LEU A 124 -1.63 7.99 -5.65
C LEU A 124 -2.26 7.09 -6.73
N GLN A 125 -3.29 7.58 -7.42
CA GLN A 125 -3.91 6.86 -8.53
C GLN A 125 -2.90 6.63 -9.66
N ARG A 126 -2.11 7.64 -10.01
CA ARG A 126 -1.05 7.53 -11.03
C ARG A 126 0.02 6.51 -10.62
N LEU A 127 0.45 6.51 -9.35
CA LEU A 127 1.42 5.56 -8.80
C LEU A 127 0.91 4.11 -8.91
N VAL A 128 -0.31 3.85 -8.41
CA VAL A 128 -0.91 2.52 -8.42
C VAL A 128 -1.17 2.05 -9.85
N TYR A 129 -1.68 2.93 -10.70
CA TYR A 129 -1.94 2.63 -12.12
C TYR A 129 -0.65 2.27 -12.87
N ARG A 130 0.40 3.09 -12.77
CA ARG A 130 1.70 2.82 -13.42
C ARG A 130 2.30 1.50 -12.95
N TYR A 131 2.30 1.25 -11.64
CA TYR A 131 2.81 0.01 -11.09
C TYR A 131 2.02 -1.20 -11.60
N SER A 132 0.69 -1.13 -11.52
CA SER A 132 -0.19 -2.23 -11.95
C SER A 132 -0.06 -2.50 -13.44
N HIS A 133 0.01 -1.46 -14.26
CA HIS A 133 0.18 -1.60 -15.70
C HIS A 133 1.54 -2.21 -16.06
N ALA A 134 2.60 -1.84 -15.35
CA ALA A 134 3.95 -2.33 -15.62
C ALA A 134 4.23 -3.75 -15.10
N THR A 135 3.52 -4.20 -14.06
CA THR A 135 3.82 -5.45 -13.36
C THR A 135 2.69 -6.48 -13.40
N ALA A 136 1.50 -6.09 -13.88
CA ALA A 136 0.26 -6.85 -13.73
C ALA A 136 -0.07 -7.25 -12.27
N GLN A 137 0.48 -6.53 -11.28
CA GLN A 137 0.32 -6.78 -9.87
C GLN A 137 -0.20 -5.55 -9.11
N PHE A 138 -0.89 -5.79 -7.99
CA PHE A 138 -1.28 -4.71 -7.09
C PHE A 138 -0.10 -4.27 -6.24
N LEU A 139 0.15 -2.96 -6.17
CA LEU A 139 1.23 -2.40 -5.35
C LEU A 139 1.00 -2.69 -3.86
N PHE A 140 -0.22 -2.40 -3.40
CA PHE A 140 -0.66 -2.65 -2.04
C PHE A 140 -1.65 -3.81 -2.00
N GLY A 141 -1.42 -4.76 -1.09
CA GLY A 141 -2.24 -5.96 -0.97
C GLY A 141 -1.88 -7.09 -1.94
N ILE A 142 -2.68 -8.15 -1.86
CA ILE A 142 -2.61 -9.35 -2.71
C ILE A 142 -4.03 -9.59 -3.22
N PRO A 143 -4.24 -9.68 -4.55
CA PRO A 143 -5.55 -9.98 -5.09
C PRO A 143 -6.03 -11.33 -4.54
N SER A 144 -7.31 -11.41 -4.18
CA SER A 144 -7.92 -12.62 -3.61
C SER A 144 -7.70 -13.85 -4.49
N GLN A 145 -7.63 -13.67 -5.81
CA GLN A 145 -7.39 -14.71 -6.81
C GLN A 145 -6.00 -15.34 -6.70
N SER A 146 -4.97 -14.59 -6.27
CA SER A 146 -3.62 -15.11 -6.07
C SER A 146 -3.43 -15.79 -4.70
N ARG A 147 -4.41 -15.74 -3.81
CA ARG A 147 -4.37 -16.46 -2.52
C ARG A 147 -4.56 -17.97 -2.69
N LEU A 148 -5.17 -18.40 -3.80
CA LEU A 148 -5.37 -19.82 -4.13
C LEU A 148 -4.10 -20.52 -4.65
N PHE A 149 -3.17 -19.78 -5.26
CA PHE A 149 -1.95 -20.34 -5.86
C PHE A 149 -0.79 -20.56 -4.89
N ARG A 150 -0.89 -20.11 -3.62
CA ARG A 150 0.15 -20.34 -2.60
C ARG A 150 0.07 -21.67 -1.88
N ASN A 151 -1.03 -22.42 -2.02
CA ASN A 151 -1.26 -23.67 -1.30
C ASN A 151 -1.21 -24.92 -2.20
N LEU A 152 -0.76 -24.80 -3.45
CA LEU A 152 -0.51 -25.96 -4.30
C LEU A 152 1.02 -26.18 -4.36
N PRO A 153 1.52 -27.37 -3.96
CA PRO A 153 2.93 -27.70 -4.19
C PRO A 153 3.20 -27.62 -5.69
N ALA A 154 4.32 -27.00 -6.05
CA ALA A 154 4.79 -26.90 -7.42
C ALA A 154 4.84 -28.29 -8.05
N ARG A 155 3.88 -28.62 -8.92
CA ARG A 155 4.06 -29.66 -9.91
C ARG A 155 4.53 -28.99 -11.19
N SER A 156 5.80 -29.21 -11.50
CA SER A 156 6.36 -29.06 -12.84
C SER A 156 5.41 -29.69 -13.85
N CYS A 157 4.95 -28.91 -14.82
CA CYS A 157 4.56 -29.46 -16.10
C CYS A 157 5.63 -29.02 -17.09
N VAL A 158 6.56 -29.94 -17.30
CA VAL A 158 7.51 -29.97 -18.41
C VAL A 158 6.72 -29.97 -19.71
N ALA A 159 7.18 -29.16 -20.66
CA ALA A 159 6.73 -29.19 -22.03
C ALA A 159 7.21 -30.49 -22.71
N HIS A 160 6.30 -31.24 -23.31
CA HIS A 160 6.55 -32.11 -24.45
C HIS A 160 5.37 -31.85 -25.39
N ALA A 161 5.63 -31.11 -26.46
CA ALA A 161 6.02 -31.60 -27.80
C ALA A 161 4.75 -31.93 -28.60
#